data_AF-A0A0P6Y6M5-F1
#
_entry.id   AF-A0A0P6Y6M5-F1
#
_cell.length_a   1.000
_cell.length_b   1.000
_cell.length_c   1.000
_cell.angle_alpha   90.00
_cell.angle_beta   90.00
_cell.angle_gamma   90.00
#
_symmetry.space_group_name_H-M   'P 1'
#
loop_
_entity.id
_entity.type
_entity.pdbx_description
1 polymer ?
#
loop_
_entity_poly.entity_id
_entity_poly.type
_entity_poly.pdbx_seq_one_letter_code
_entity_poly.pdbx_strand_id
1 'polypeptide(L)'
;MHIDALFTELANVNGVFEVARVLETFELVRNAKDGRVQCVTVQILDNGTRANPHYRYGCFATADDGRTATGNPDESIEMAIKLMHWEHLDLPLD
;
A
#
# COMPACT_ATOMS: atom_id res chain seq x y z
N MET A 1 -21.29 10.83 7.11
CA MET A 1 -21.30 10.06 5.86
C MET A 1 -20.66 8.71 6.15
N HIS A 2 -21.33 7.60 5.85
CA HIS A 2 -20.71 6.27 6.04
C HIS A 2 -19.58 6.09 5.02
N ILE A 3 -18.45 5.51 5.44
CA ILE A 3 -17.25 5.36 4.59
C ILE A 3 -17.56 4.65 3.26
N ASP A 4 -18.49 3.67 3.30
CA ASP A 4 -19.01 2.97 2.11
C ASP A 4 -19.69 3.89 1.08
N ALA A 5 -20.38 4.94 1.54
CA ALA A 5 -21.02 5.90 0.64
C ALA A 5 -19.94 6.75 -0.06
N LEU A 6 -18.89 7.16 0.66
CA LEU A 6 -17.75 7.86 0.07
C LEU A 6 -17.05 6.99 -0.98
N PHE A 7 -16.87 5.70 -0.71
CA PHE A 7 -16.25 4.78 -1.67
C PHE A 7 -17.07 4.65 -2.95
N THR A 8 -18.40 4.64 -2.82
CA THR A 8 -19.32 4.61 -3.97
C THR A 8 -19.18 5.87 -4.81
N GLU A 9 -19.16 7.05 -4.19
CA GLU A 9 -19.01 8.32 -4.92
C GLU A 9 -17.63 8.42 -5.61
N LEU A 10 -16.56 7.99 -4.94
CA LEU A 10 -15.21 7.98 -5.52
C LEU A 10 -15.10 6.98 -6.67
N ALA A 11 -15.75 5.83 -6.59
CA ALA A 11 -15.77 4.83 -7.66
C ALA A 11 -16.52 5.32 -8.92
N ASN A 12 -17.40 6.32 -8.78
CA ASN A 12 -18.10 6.93 -9.92
C ASN A 12 -17.26 8.00 -10.64
N VAL A 13 -16.09 8.37 -10.13
CA VAL A 13 -15.18 9.31 -10.81
C VAL A 13 -14.63 8.64 -12.07
N ASN A 14 -14.70 9.34 -13.21
CA ASN A 14 -14.25 8.80 -14.49
C ASN A 14 -12.77 8.36 -14.44
N GLY A 15 -12.49 7.13 -14.87
CA GLY A 15 -11.15 6.56 -14.92
C GLY A 15 -10.68 5.91 -13.61
N VAL A 16 -11.49 5.90 -12.56
CA VAL A 16 -11.18 5.18 -11.32
C VAL A 16 -11.45 3.68 -11.50
N PHE A 17 -10.45 2.86 -11.16
CA PHE A 17 -10.57 1.40 -11.18
C PHE A 17 -10.58 0.78 -9.77
N GLU A 18 -10.07 1.49 -8.76
CA GLU A 18 -10.02 1.05 -7.36
C GLU A 18 -10.11 2.26 -6.42
N VAL A 19 -10.77 2.07 -5.28
CA VAL A 19 -10.84 3.06 -4.20
C VAL A 19 -10.42 2.37 -2.89
N ALA A 20 -9.41 2.95 -2.25
CA ALA A 20 -8.96 2.53 -0.94
C ALA A 20 -8.84 3.74 -0.02
N ARG A 21 -9.15 3.55 1.27
CA ARG A 21 -8.82 4.53 2.30
C ARG A 21 -7.40 4.25 2.78
N VAL A 22 -6.55 5.27 2.81
CA VAL A 22 -5.32 5.21 3.62
C VAL A 22 -5.74 5.22 5.10
N LEU A 23 -5.50 4.11 5.79
CA LEU A 23 -5.76 4.00 7.23
C LEU A 23 -4.70 4.73 8.03
N GLU A 24 -3.43 4.43 7.73
CA GLU A 24 -2.27 4.94 8.46
C GLU A 24 -1.08 5.09 7.51
N THR A 25 -0.15 5.97 7.89
CA THR A 25 1.13 6.17 7.20
C THR A 25 2.25 6.10 8.22
N PHE A 26 3.28 5.31 7.93
CA PHE A 26 4.46 5.15 8.76
C PHE A 26 5.71 5.54 7.98
N GLU A 27 6.70 6.06 8.69
CA GLU A 27 8.06 6.22 8.16
C GLU A 27 8.97 5.20 8.84
N LEU A 28 9.80 4.54 8.04
CA LEU A 28 10.84 3.65 8.53
C LEU A 28 12.16 3.97 7.84
N VAL A 29 13.26 3.59 8.51
CA VAL A 29 14.59 3.66 7.94
C VAL A 29 15.13 2.24 7.86
N ARG A 30 15.60 1.82 6.69
CA ARG A 30 16.17 0.48 6.46
C ARG A 30 17.52 0.57 5.75
N ASN A 31 18.29 -0.50 5.88
CA ASN A 31 19.44 -0.73 5.00
C ASN A 31 18.97 -1.47 3.74
N ALA A 32 19.34 -0.96 2.58
CA ALA A 32 19.22 -1.63 1.29
C ALA A 32 20.26 -2.75 1.16
N LYS A 33 20.04 -3.69 0.23
CA LYS A 33 20.97 -4.81 -0.02
C LYS A 33 22.37 -4.35 -0.46
N ASP A 34 22.47 -3.18 -1.08
CA ASP A 34 23.73 -2.57 -1.53
C ASP A 34 24.42 -1.71 -0.45
N GLY A 35 23.87 -1.69 0.78
CA GLY A 35 24.41 -0.95 1.92
C GLY A 35 23.97 0.52 1.99
N ARG A 36 23.14 1.01 1.05
CA ARG A 36 22.51 2.33 1.19
C ARG A 36 21.52 2.35 2.35
N VAL A 37 21.34 3.51 2.96
CA VAL A 37 20.23 3.77 3.88
C VAL A 37 19.05 4.30 3.06
N GLN A 38 17.86 3.76 3.30
CA GLN A 38 16.61 4.20 2.66
C GLN A 38 15.63 4.66 3.72
N CYS A 39 15.10 5.86 3.55
CA CYS A 39 13.89 6.30 4.23
C CYS A 39 12.68 5.82 3.41
N VAL A 40 11.76 5.09 4.03
CA VAL A 40 10.62 4.47 3.35
C VAL A 40 9.32 4.91 4.03
N THR A 41 8.42 5.47 3.25
CA THR A 41 7.04 5.74 3.65
C THR A 41 6.19 4.52 3.34
N VAL A 42 5.47 3.99 4.33
CA VAL A 42 4.55 2.85 4.19
C VAL A 42 3.13 3.32 4.44
N GLN A 43 2.24 3.07 3.49
CA GLN A 43 0.80 3.35 3.60
C GLN A 43 0.03 2.04 3.75
N ILE A 44 -0.84 1.99 4.75
CA ILE A 44 -1.81 0.90 4.94
C ILE A 44 -3.13 1.32 4.29
N LEU A 45 -3.67 0.48 3.41
CA LEU A 45 -4.87 0.74 2.63
C LEU A 45 -6.01 -0.17 3.13
N ASP A 46 -7.24 0.34 3.19
CA ASP A 46 -8.48 -0.42 3.43
C ASP A 46 -9.45 -0.19 2.27
N ASN A 47 -9.73 -1.27 1.53
CA ASN A 47 -10.69 -1.33 0.42
C ASN A 47 -12.15 -1.42 0.91
N GLY A 48 -12.36 -1.35 2.22
CA GLY A 48 -13.66 -1.23 2.84
C GLY A 48 -14.38 -2.57 2.99
N THR A 49 -15.45 -2.57 3.76
CA THR A 49 -16.16 -3.81 4.13
C THR A 49 -16.96 -4.46 3.01
N ARG A 50 -17.10 -3.76 1.86
CA ARG A 50 -17.78 -4.27 0.67
C ARG A 50 -16.83 -4.97 -0.30
N ALA A 51 -15.52 -4.78 -0.15
CA ALA A 51 -14.54 -5.51 -0.92
C ALA A 51 -14.59 -7.00 -0.59
N ASN A 52 -14.07 -7.83 -1.49
CA ASN A 52 -13.80 -9.22 -1.15
C ASN A 52 -12.87 -9.25 0.08
N PRO A 53 -13.21 -9.98 1.17
CA PRO A 53 -12.42 -9.98 2.40
C PRO A 53 -10.94 -10.26 2.19
N HIS A 54 -10.58 -11.13 1.24
CA HIS A 54 -9.19 -11.47 0.91
C HIS A 54 -8.42 -10.32 0.22
N TYR A 55 -9.09 -9.23 -0.13
CA TYR A 55 -8.52 -8.04 -0.76
C TYR A 55 -8.77 -6.78 0.07
N ARG A 56 -9.11 -6.94 1.36
CA ARG A 56 -9.53 -5.81 2.19
C ARG A 56 -8.38 -4.86 2.49
N TYR A 57 -7.24 -5.39 2.93
CA TYR A 57 -6.11 -4.57 3.32
C TYR A 57 -4.97 -4.70 2.32
N GLY A 58 -4.46 -3.56 1.87
CA GLY A 58 -3.28 -3.46 1.01
C GLY A 58 -2.17 -2.68 1.70
N CYS A 59 -0.95 -2.80 1.18
CA CYS A 59 0.19 -2.02 1.65
C CYS A 59 0.98 -1.49 0.45
N PHE A 60 1.39 -0.23 0.55
CA PHE A 60 2.19 0.45 -0.46
C PHE A 60 3.38 1.12 0.22
N ALA A 61 4.60 0.85 -0.26
CA ALA A 61 5.81 1.45 0.27
C ALA A 61 6.54 2.24 -0.82
N THR A 62 7.05 3.42 -0.48
CA THR A 62 7.86 4.28 -1.34
C THR A 62 9.12 4.70 -0.62
N ALA A 63 10.28 4.46 -1.21
CA ALA A 63 11.56 4.97 -0.73
C ALA A 63 11.76 6.44 -1.16
N ASP A 64 12.60 7.15 -0.42
CA ASP A 64 13.03 8.53 -0.71
C ASP A 64 13.65 8.73 -2.11
N ASP A 65 14.24 7.68 -2.66
CA ASP A 65 14.78 7.62 -4.03
C ASP A 65 13.73 7.29 -5.11
N GLY A 66 12.45 7.19 -4.74
CA GLY A 66 11.32 6.96 -5.65
C GLY A 66 11.01 5.50 -5.96
N ARG A 67 11.81 4.55 -5.46
CA ARG A 67 11.50 3.11 -5.60
C ARG A 67 10.24 2.75 -4.83
N THR A 68 9.47 1.81 -5.34
CA THR A 68 8.22 1.37 -4.72
C THR A 68 8.19 -0.13 -4.48
N ALA A 69 7.58 -0.55 -3.38
CA ALA A 69 7.23 -1.94 -3.13
C ALA A 69 5.74 -2.06 -2.83
N THR A 70 5.14 -3.08 -3.43
CA THR A 70 3.74 -3.47 -3.22
C THR A 70 3.70 -4.96 -2.93
N GLY A 71 2.57 -5.44 -2.43
CA GLY A 71 2.33 -6.84 -2.17
C GLY A 71 0.92 -7.23 -2.53
N ASN A 72 0.62 -8.51 -2.36
CA ASN A 72 -0.77 -8.97 -2.42
C ASN A 72 -1.55 -8.40 -1.23
N PRO A 73 -2.79 -7.93 -1.45
CA PRO A 73 -3.67 -7.58 -0.35
C PRO A 73 -4.12 -8.84 0.39
N ASP A 74 -4.67 -8.64 1.59
CA ASP A 74 -5.10 -9.73 2.47
C ASP A 74 -6.30 -9.31 3.34
N GLU A 75 -6.87 -10.26 4.08
CA GLU A 75 -7.94 -10.02 5.06
C GLU A 75 -7.43 -9.39 6.37
N SER A 76 -6.11 -9.41 6.61
CA SER A 76 -5.46 -8.78 7.76
C SER A 76 -4.32 -7.83 7.36
N ILE A 77 -4.14 -6.75 8.13
CA ILE A 77 -3.06 -5.78 7.91
C ILE A 77 -1.70 -6.46 8.08
N GLU A 78 -1.56 -7.32 9.09
CA GLU A 78 -0.32 -8.03 9.37
C GLU A 78 0.13 -8.91 8.21
N MET A 79 -0.82 -9.56 7.53
CA MET A 79 -0.51 -10.40 6.39
C MET A 79 -0.23 -9.57 5.13
N ALA A 80 -0.98 -8.49 4.89
CA ALA A 80 -0.71 -7.56 3.80
C ALA A 80 0.72 -6.99 3.86
N ILE A 81 1.23 -6.67 5.06
CA ILE A 81 2.61 -6.22 5.27
C ILE A 81 3.62 -7.35 5.01
N LYS A 82 3.33 -8.57 5.46
CA LYS A 82 4.21 -9.74 5.26
C LYS A 82 4.34 -10.14 3.79
N LEU A 83 3.31 -9.88 2.98
CA LEU A 83 3.26 -10.21 1.56
C LEU A 83 3.86 -9.10 0.65
N MET A 84 4.40 -8.03 1.22
CA MET A 84 5.08 -7.00 0.43
C MET A 84 6.37 -7.52 -0.20
N HIS A 85 6.56 -7.22 -1.48
CA HIS A 85 7.78 -7.50 -2.23
C HIS A 85 8.85 -6.44 -1.91
N TRP A 86 9.36 -6.46 -0.68
CA TRP A 86 10.34 -5.50 -0.16
C TRP A 86 11.64 -5.42 -0.97
N GLU A 87 11.96 -6.48 -1.70
CA GLU A 87 13.10 -6.57 -2.61
C GLU A 87 12.98 -5.62 -3.82
N HIS A 88 11.78 -5.14 -4.16
CA HIS A 88 11.60 -4.15 -5.21
C HIS A 88 12.25 -2.79 -4.85
N LEU A 89 12.39 -2.50 -3.55
CA LEU A 89 13.15 -1.32 -3.08
C LEU A 89 14.66 -1.46 -3.30
N ASP A 90 15.16 -2.65 -3.65
CA ASP A 90 16.57 -2.90 -3.91
C ASP A 90 16.89 -3.02 -5.41
N LEU A 91 15.90 -2.95 -6.30
CA LEU A 91 16.11 -3.06 -7.74
C LEU A 91 16.86 -1.83 -8.29
N PRO A 92 17.62 -1.97 -9.40
CA PRO A 92 18.16 -0.81 -10.11
C PRO A 92 17.06 0.18 -10.50
N LEU A 93 17.38 1.48 -10.54
CA LEU A 93 16.52 2.45 -11.22
C LEU A 93 16.80 2.33 -12.72
N ASP A 94 15.73 2.21 -13.52
CA ASP A 94 15.81 2.29 -14.98
C ASP A 94 16.11 3.72 -15.47
#